data_AF-A0A2M7MDH1-F1
#
_entry.id   AF-A0A2M7MDH1-F1
#
_cell.length_a   1.000
_cell.length_b   1.000
_cell.length_c   1.000
_cell.angle_alpha   90.00
_cell.angle_beta   90.00
_cell.angle_gamma   90.00
#
_symmetry.space_group_name_H-M   'P 1'
#
loop_
_entity.id
_entity.type
_entity.pdbx_description
1 polymer ?
#
loop_
_entity_poly.entity_id
_entity_poly.type
_entity_poly.pdbx_seq_one_letter_code
_entity_poly.pdbx_strand_id
1 'polypeptide(L)'
;MSTIKHTLLLLMPVLLAYIWLSSPSLRIYSLQAFSVACLGYFVVKKFNKAELWHILPKNFSLELMFITFAILLLVGSTGNANSVFYPFTYIHLFILVMSCREKTAVIVAMSTMLFHYALETTITSTGIATILTIPMMLLFFLFAKKQYDDAKNSHTIIDKEEIEINCLSTQERSLENFIYTFLKPKLEILEEIAVKDTDESRETTKNQISLIINESDKILEKNK
;
A
#
# COMPACT_ATOMS: atom_id res chain seq x y z
N MET A 1 -8.09 1.90 -12.65
CA MET A 1 -9.54 1.69 -12.89
C MET A 1 -10.33 2.71 -12.09
N SER A 2 -11.43 3.29 -12.62
CA SER A 2 -12.26 4.21 -11.83
C SER A 2 -12.86 3.48 -10.62
N THR A 3 -12.98 4.16 -9.48
CA THR A 3 -13.56 3.61 -8.24
C THR A 3 -14.94 3.00 -8.48
N ILE A 4 -15.77 3.65 -9.31
CA ILE A 4 -17.11 3.17 -9.66
C ILE A 4 -17.04 1.84 -10.40
N LYS A 5 -16.15 1.73 -11.39
CA LYS A 5 -15.93 0.49 -12.16
C LYS A 5 -15.46 -0.64 -11.25
N HIS A 6 -14.63 -0.35 -10.25
CA HIS A 6 -14.18 -1.36 -9.30
C HIS A 6 -15.27 -1.81 -8.34
N THR A 7 -16.08 -0.89 -7.82
CA THR A 7 -17.23 -1.26 -7.01
C THR A 7 -18.19 -2.14 -7.81
N LEU A 8 -18.53 -1.76 -9.06
CA LEU A 8 -19.37 -2.59 -9.92
C LEU A 8 -18.78 -3.98 -10.17
N LEU A 9 -17.48 -4.05 -10.43
CA LEU A 9 -16.76 -5.31 -10.61
C LEU A 9 -16.85 -6.22 -9.36
N LEU A 10 -16.81 -5.66 -8.15
CA LEU A 10 -16.93 -6.41 -6.91
C LEU A 10 -18.37 -6.75 -6.52
N LEU A 11 -19.37 -6.05 -7.06
CA LEU A 11 -20.78 -6.42 -6.92
C LEU A 11 -21.18 -7.59 -7.82
N MET A 12 -20.57 -7.72 -8.99
CA MET A 12 -20.78 -8.84 -9.91
C MET A 12 -20.63 -10.22 -9.26
N PRO A 13 -19.57 -10.56 -8.50
CA PRO A 13 -19.43 -11.87 -7.87
C PRO A 13 -20.49 -12.11 -6.79
N VAL A 14 -20.96 -11.08 -6.09
CA VAL A 14 -22.05 -11.20 -5.10
C VAL A 14 -23.35 -11.59 -5.82
N LEU A 15 -23.69 -10.87 -6.90
CA LEU A 15 -24.86 -11.16 -7.73
C LEU A 15 -24.76 -12.55 -8.39
N LEU A 16 -23.59 -12.90 -8.92
CA LEU A 16 -23.35 -14.18 -9.55
C LEU A 16 -23.51 -15.33 -8.54
N ALA A 17 -22.95 -15.18 -7.33
CA ALA A 17 -23.10 -16.17 -6.26
C ALA A 17 -24.57 -16.33 -5.87
N TYR A 18 -25.33 -15.23 -5.78
CA TYR A 18 -26.76 -15.27 -5.48
C TYR A 18 -27.54 -16.05 -6.55
N ILE A 19 -27.37 -15.70 -7.82
CA ILE A 19 -28.03 -16.37 -8.94
C ILE A 19 -27.67 -17.86 -8.98
N TRP A 20 -26.39 -18.17 -8.75
CA TRP A 20 -25.89 -19.55 -8.71
C TRP A 20 -26.58 -20.38 -7.64
N LEU A 21 -26.65 -19.87 -6.41
CA LEU A 21 -27.22 -20.60 -5.27
C LEU A 21 -28.75 -20.63 -5.27
N SER A 22 -29.39 -19.63 -5.88
CA SER A 22 -30.84 -19.58 -6.04
C SER A 22 -31.37 -20.62 -7.02
N SER A 23 -30.53 -21.08 -7.96
CA SER A 23 -30.92 -22.11 -8.92
C SER A 23 -30.60 -23.51 -8.39
N PRO A 24 -31.60 -24.39 -8.21
CA PRO A 24 -31.38 -25.76 -7.71
C PRO A 24 -30.39 -26.57 -8.56
N SER A 25 -30.44 -26.39 -9.89
CA SER A 25 -29.57 -27.11 -10.82
C SER A 25 -28.09 -26.70 -10.70
N LEU A 26 -27.81 -25.43 -10.42
CA LEU A 26 -26.45 -24.91 -10.26
C LEU A 26 -25.87 -25.21 -8.87
N ARG A 27 -26.73 -25.23 -7.84
CA ARG A 27 -26.33 -25.47 -6.45
C ARG A 27 -25.59 -26.80 -6.24
N ILE A 28 -25.91 -27.83 -7.02
CA ILE A 28 -25.23 -29.13 -6.97
C ILE A 28 -23.74 -29.00 -7.36
N TYR A 29 -23.42 -28.02 -8.20
CA TYR A 29 -22.06 -27.78 -8.69
C TYR A 29 -21.29 -26.71 -7.89
N SER A 30 -21.77 -26.31 -6.72
CA SER A 30 -21.16 -25.22 -5.93
C SER A 30 -19.71 -25.52 -5.52
N LEU A 31 -19.35 -26.78 -5.25
CA LEU A 31 -17.99 -27.16 -4.88
C LEU A 31 -17.02 -27.07 -6.09
N GLN A 32 -17.49 -27.45 -7.27
CA GLN A 32 -16.75 -27.33 -8.52
C GLN A 32 -16.56 -25.85 -8.86
N ALA A 33 -17.62 -25.03 -8.73
CA ALA A 33 -17.55 -23.59 -8.93
C ALA A 33 -16.59 -22.91 -7.95
N PHE A 34 -16.61 -23.30 -6.67
CA PHE A 34 -15.63 -22.88 -5.67
C PHE A 34 -14.20 -23.21 -6.11
N SER A 35 -13.95 -24.45 -6.54
CA SER A 35 -12.62 -24.90 -6.99
C SER A 35 -12.14 -24.11 -8.21
N VAL A 36 -13.02 -23.87 -9.20
CA VAL A 36 -12.72 -23.05 -10.38
C VAL A 36 -12.43 -21.61 -9.97
N ALA A 37 -13.15 -21.04 -9.00
CA ALA A 37 -12.91 -19.70 -8.50
C ALA A 37 -11.54 -19.59 -7.80
N CYS A 38 -11.17 -20.57 -6.98
CA CYS A 38 -9.85 -20.65 -6.36
C CYS A 38 -8.74 -20.76 -7.42
N LEU A 39 -8.91 -21.59 -8.44
CA LEU A 39 -7.96 -21.67 -9.56
C LEU A 39 -7.86 -20.33 -10.29
N GLY A 40 -8.99 -19.68 -10.56
CA GLY A 40 -9.06 -18.35 -11.17
C GLY A 40 -8.26 -17.31 -10.37
N TYR A 41 -8.38 -17.32 -9.03
CA TYR A 41 -7.58 -16.46 -8.16
C TYR A 41 -6.06 -16.67 -8.37
N PHE A 42 -5.58 -17.93 -8.35
CA PHE A 42 -4.16 -18.22 -8.54
C PHE A 42 -3.66 -17.88 -9.96
N VAL A 43 -4.50 -18.09 -10.97
CA VAL A 43 -4.17 -17.73 -12.36
C VAL A 43 -3.99 -16.22 -12.48
N VAL A 44 -4.93 -15.42 -11.96
CA VAL A 44 -4.81 -13.95 -11.96
C VAL A 44 -3.59 -13.50 -11.16
N LYS A 45 -3.34 -14.10 -10.00
CA LYS A 45 -2.17 -13.80 -9.17
C LYS A 45 -0.86 -14.03 -9.91
N LYS A 46 -0.76 -15.14 -10.66
CA LYS A 46 0.39 -15.46 -11.51
C LYS A 46 0.58 -14.42 -12.61
N PHE A 47 -0.49 -13.99 -13.29
CA PHE A 47 -0.40 -12.96 -14.33
C PHE A 47 0.02 -11.60 -13.77
N ASN A 48 -0.37 -11.28 -12.54
CA ASN A 48 0.01 -10.03 -11.88
C ASN A 48 1.46 -10.00 -11.38
N LYS A 49 2.24 -11.08 -11.57
CA LYS A 49 3.60 -11.26 -11.01
C LYS A 49 3.66 -10.97 -9.50
N ALA A 50 2.54 -11.15 -8.80
CA ALA A 50 2.48 -10.95 -7.36
C ALA A 50 3.12 -12.15 -6.65
N GLU A 51 3.83 -11.90 -5.56
CA GLU A 51 4.39 -12.97 -4.75
C GLU A 51 3.27 -13.86 -4.20
N LEU A 52 3.41 -15.18 -4.33
CA LEU A 52 2.38 -16.13 -3.93
C LEU A 52 2.01 -16.03 -2.44
N TRP A 53 2.95 -15.57 -1.61
CA TRP A 53 2.83 -15.41 -0.16
C TRP A 53 2.01 -14.18 0.27
N HIS A 54 1.78 -13.22 -0.62
CA HIS A 54 0.99 -12.03 -0.30
C HIS A 54 -0.49 -12.40 -0.27
N ILE A 55 -1.05 -12.55 0.93
CA ILE A 55 -2.45 -12.91 1.16
C ILE A 55 -3.38 -11.75 0.73
N LEU A 56 -2.95 -10.51 0.95
CA LEU A 56 -3.70 -9.32 0.57
C LEU A 56 -3.54 -9.02 -0.92
N PRO A 57 -4.65 -9.01 -1.69
CA PRO A 57 -4.63 -8.61 -3.08
C PRO A 57 -4.15 -7.18 -3.24
N LYS A 58 -3.52 -6.88 -4.38
CA LYS A 58 -3.19 -5.50 -4.73
C LYS A 58 -4.47 -4.67 -4.82
N ASN A 59 -4.39 -3.40 -4.41
CA ASN A 59 -5.49 -2.45 -4.53
C ASN A 59 -6.07 -2.48 -5.96
N PHE A 60 -7.40 -2.54 -6.08
CA PHE A 60 -8.11 -2.58 -7.37
C PHE A 60 -7.86 -3.82 -8.24
N SER A 61 -7.63 -4.99 -7.65
CA SER A 61 -7.37 -6.24 -8.39
C SER A 61 -8.63 -7.06 -8.69
N LEU A 62 -8.57 -7.85 -9.76
CA LEU A 62 -9.56 -8.89 -10.11
C LEU A 62 -9.52 -10.09 -9.14
N GLU A 63 -8.43 -10.24 -8.38
CA GLU A 63 -8.25 -11.31 -7.39
C GLU A 63 -9.35 -11.31 -6.33
N LEU A 64 -9.75 -10.12 -5.87
CA LEU A 64 -10.86 -9.93 -4.93
C LEU A 64 -12.18 -10.50 -5.47
N MET A 65 -12.43 -10.40 -6.78
CA MET A 65 -13.65 -10.91 -7.39
C MET A 65 -13.78 -12.43 -7.20
N PHE A 66 -12.69 -13.16 -7.45
CA PHE A 66 -12.64 -14.61 -7.31
C PHE A 66 -12.73 -15.05 -5.84
N ILE A 67 -12.04 -14.34 -4.93
CA ILE A 67 -12.14 -14.62 -3.49
C ILE A 67 -13.56 -14.38 -2.98
N THR A 68 -14.16 -13.23 -3.31
CA THR A 68 -15.54 -12.89 -2.92
C THR A 68 -16.51 -13.95 -3.43
N PHE A 69 -16.42 -14.33 -4.71
CA PHE A 69 -17.28 -15.37 -5.27
C PHE A 69 -17.10 -16.72 -4.58
N ALA A 70 -15.85 -17.15 -4.37
CA ALA A 70 -15.53 -18.43 -3.73
C ALA A 70 -16.08 -18.51 -2.30
N ILE A 71 -15.81 -17.49 -1.47
CA ILE A 71 -16.24 -17.47 -0.07
C ILE A 71 -17.77 -17.44 0.03
N LEU A 72 -18.44 -16.60 -0.76
CA LEU A 72 -19.91 -16.52 -0.75
C LEU A 72 -20.56 -17.82 -1.24
N LEU A 73 -20.00 -18.48 -2.26
CA LEU A 73 -20.45 -19.80 -2.68
C LEU A 73 -20.29 -20.85 -1.58
N LEU A 74 -19.13 -20.89 -0.94
CA LEU A 74 -18.84 -21.87 0.10
C LEU A 74 -19.80 -21.70 1.28
N VAL A 75 -19.92 -20.48 1.82
CA VAL A 75 -20.79 -20.19 2.97
C VAL A 75 -22.26 -20.38 2.60
N GLY A 76 -22.69 -19.84 1.46
CA GLY A 76 -24.09 -19.92 1.03
C GLY A 76 -24.55 -21.35 0.72
N SER A 77 -23.71 -22.17 0.07
CA SER A 77 -24.06 -23.57 -0.23
C SER A 77 -24.13 -24.45 1.02
N THR A 78 -23.33 -24.15 2.06
CA THR A 78 -23.19 -24.96 3.29
C THR A 78 -24.14 -24.58 4.42
N GLY A 79 -25.17 -23.78 4.15
CA GLY A 79 -26.19 -23.40 5.15
C GLY A 79 -26.14 -21.94 5.61
N ASN A 80 -25.41 -21.08 4.88
CA ASN A 80 -25.47 -19.64 5.02
C ASN A 80 -25.15 -19.15 6.45
N ALA A 81 -26.05 -18.43 7.11
CA ALA A 81 -25.85 -17.89 8.46
C ALA A 81 -25.68 -18.96 9.55
N ASN A 82 -26.13 -20.19 9.29
CA ASN A 82 -25.97 -21.33 10.19
C ASN A 82 -24.77 -22.21 9.83
N SER A 83 -23.99 -21.85 8.81
CA SER A 83 -22.84 -22.63 8.37
C SER A 83 -21.67 -22.52 9.35
N VAL A 84 -20.99 -23.63 9.58
CA VAL A 84 -19.70 -23.68 10.30
C VAL A 84 -18.63 -22.81 9.61
N PHE A 85 -18.79 -22.56 8.31
CA PHE A 85 -17.88 -21.76 7.51
C PHE A 85 -18.20 -20.26 7.49
N TYR A 86 -19.25 -19.82 8.19
CA TYR A 86 -19.61 -18.40 8.28
C TYR A 86 -18.47 -17.47 8.72
N PRO A 87 -17.52 -17.86 9.59
CA PRO A 87 -16.37 -17.03 9.92
C PRO A 87 -15.51 -16.60 8.71
N PHE A 88 -15.55 -17.33 7.59
CA PHE A 88 -14.89 -16.90 6.36
C PHE A 88 -15.49 -15.61 5.78
N THR A 89 -16.75 -15.27 6.08
CA THR A 89 -17.33 -13.97 5.74
C THR A 89 -16.59 -12.84 6.44
N TYR A 90 -16.13 -13.03 7.69
CA TYR A 90 -15.32 -12.01 8.38
C TYR A 90 -13.92 -11.90 7.81
N ILE A 91 -13.32 -13.02 7.41
CA ILE A 91 -12.02 -13.02 6.72
C ILE A 91 -12.14 -12.29 5.37
N HIS A 92 -13.21 -12.56 4.61
CA HIS A 92 -13.53 -11.81 3.41
C HIS A 92 -13.68 -10.32 3.70
N LEU A 93 -14.47 -9.95 4.74
CA LEU A 93 -14.68 -8.56 5.10
C LEU A 93 -13.37 -7.85 5.46
N PHE A 94 -12.48 -8.52 6.20
CA PHE A 94 -11.14 -8.02 6.48
C PHE A 94 -10.32 -7.78 5.21
N ILE A 95 -10.24 -8.78 4.31
CA ILE A 95 -9.52 -8.66 3.03
C ILE A 95 -10.09 -7.52 2.19
N LEU A 96 -11.42 -7.41 2.11
CA LEU A 96 -12.14 -6.37 1.37
C LEU A 96 -11.79 -4.98 1.91
N VAL A 97 -11.87 -4.79 3.23
CA VAL A 97 -11.56 -3.50 3.86
C VAL A 97 -10.10 -3.13 3.65
N MET A 98 -9.17 -4.05 3.87
CA MET A 98 -7.73 -3.77 3.72
C MET A 98 -7.34 -3.47 2.27
N SER A 99 -8.00 -4.11 1.29
CA SER A 99 -7.60 -4.05 -0.13
C SER A 99 -8.38 -3.04 -0.98
N CYS A 100 -9.49 -2.50 -0.48
CA CYS A 100 -10.35 -1.56 -1.22
C CYS A 100 -10.48 -0.20 -0.54
N ARG A 101 -11.00 0.79 -1.26
CA ARG A 101 -11.41 2.07 -0.64
C ARG A 101 -12.58 1.84 0.31
N GLU A 102 -12.64 2.61 1.38
CA GLU A 102 -13.67 2.52 2.44
C GLU A 102 -15.10 2.48 1.86
N LYS A 103 -15.43 3.41 0.95
CA LYS A 103 -16.77 3.45 0.31
C LYS A 103 -17.09 2.17 -0.46
N THR A 104 -16.13 1.62 -1.18
CA THR A 104 -16.31 0.37 -1.93
C THR A 104 -16.50 -0.80 -0.97
N ALA A 105 -15.69 -0.87 0.09
CA ALA A 105 -15.81 -1.91 1.11
C ALA A 105 -17.18 -1.87 1.80
N VAL A 106 -17.67 -0.68 2.17
CA VAL A 106 -19.02 -0.52 2.76
C VAL A 106 -20.10 -1.01 1.81
N ILE A 107 -20.07 -0.60 0.54
CA ILE A 107 -21.10 -1.00 -0.45
C ILE A 107 -21.11 -2.51 -0.66
N VAL A 108 -19.93 -3.13 -0.81
CA VAL A 108 -19.82 -4.58 -1.03
C VAL A 108 -20.17 -5.37 0.24
N ALA A 109 -19.82 -4.87 1.43
CA ALA A 109 -20.20 -5.46 2.70
C ALA A 109 -21.73 -5.43 2.91
N MET A 110 -22.38 -4.30 2.63
CA MET A 110 -23.84 -4.21 2.66
C MET A 110 -24.50 -5.14 1.64
N SER A 111 -23.90 -5.27 0.46
CA SER A 111 -24.38 -6.22 -0.55
C SER A 111 -24.18 -7.68 -0.13
N THR A 112 -23.11 -7.97 0.61
CA THR A 112 -22.85 -9.29 1.21
C THR A 112 -23.85 -9.60 2.32
N MET A 113 -24.18 -8.61 3.16
CA MET A 113 -25.25 -8.72 4.15
C MET A 113 -26.59 -9.02 3.49
N LEU A 114 -26.94 -8.28 2.44
CA LEU A 114 -28.16 -8.50 1.66
C LEU A 114 -28.17 -9.88 1.00
N PHE A 115 -27.04 -10.34 0.48
CA PHE A 115 -26.88 -11.69 -0.07
C PHE A 115 -27.20 -12.77 0.97
N HIS A 116 -26.63 -12.68 2.18
CA HIS A 116 -26.90 -13.64 3.25
C HIS A 116 -28.36 -13.58 3.69
N TYR A 117 -28.95 -12.38 3.75
CA TYR A 117 -30.36 -12.22 4.08
C TYR A 117 -31.28 -12.82 3.00
N ALA A 118 -30.98 -12.60 1.71
CA ALA A 118 -31.82 -13.05 0.60
C ALA A 118 -31.81 -14.56 0.38
N LEU A 119 -30.73 -15.27 0.78
CA LEU A 119 -30.65 -16.72 0.69
C LEU A 119 -31.31 -17.47 1.86
N GLU A 120 -31.65 -16.76 2.93
CA GLU A 120 -32.24 -17.38 4.10
C GLU A 120 -33.72 -17.73 3.83
N THR A 121 -34.03 -19.02 3.81
CA THR A 121 -35.40 -19.50 3.54
C THR A 121 -36.32 -19.35 4.74
N THR A 122 -35.76 -19.29 5.95
CA THR A 122 -36.51 -19.16 7.21
C THR A 122 -35.85 -18.13 8.11
N ILE A 123 -36.57 -17.05 8.38
CA ILE A 123 -36.07 -15.96 9.22
C ILE A 123 -36.05 -16.43 10.68
N THR A 124 -34.87 -16.79 11.18
CA THR A 124 -34.64 -17.09 12.59
C THR A 124 -34.01 -15.89 13.29
N SER A 125 -34.32 -15.69 14.58
CA SER A 125 -33.71 -14.61 15.37
C SER A 125 -32.18 -14.74 15.42
N THR A 126 -31.67 -15.97 15.54
CA THR A 126 -30.23 -16.25 15.50
C THR A 126 -29.61 -15.91 14.15
N GLY A 127 -30.26 -16.28 13.03
CA GLY A 127 -29.76 -15.95 11.69
C GLY A 127 -29.68 -14.44 11.44
N ILE A 128 -30.69 -13.68 11.88
CA ILE A 128 -30.66 -12.21 11.81
C ILE A 128 -29.51 -11.64 12.65
N ALA A 129 -29.34 -12.12 13.89
CA ALA A 129 -28.26 -11.68 14.75
C ALA A 129 -26.88 -11.93 14.10
N THR A 130 -26.69 -13.11 13.52
CA THR A 130 -25.47 -13.47 12.78
C THR A 130 -25.23 -12.53 11.60
N ILE A 131 -26.24 -12.24 10.78
CA ILE A 131 -26.12 -11.31 9.64
C ILE A 131 -25.81 -9.88 10.11
N LEU A 132 -26.41 -9.43 11.21
CA LEU A 132 -26.19 -8.11 11.78
C LEU A 132 -24.77 -7.93 12.34
N THR A 133 -24.03 -9.02 12.57
CA THR A 133 -22.60 -8.92 12.93
C THR A 133 -21.74 -8.37 11.78
N ILE A 134 -22.18 -8.48 10.52
CA ILE A 134 -21.42 -7.95 9.36
C ILE A 134 -21.17 -6.45 9.48
N PRO A 135 -22.19 -5.57 9.60
CA PRO A 135 -21.97 -4.13 9.75
C PRO A 135 -21.21 -3.79 11.03
N MET A 136 -21.40 -4.55 12.11
CA MET A 136 -20.64 -4.35 13.36
C MET A 136 -19.14 -4.61 13.14
N MET A 137 -18.78 -5.75 12.54
CA MET A 137 -17.39 -6.09 12.21
C MET A 137 -16.79 -5.14 11.17
N LEU A 138 -17.60 -4.67 10.21
CA LEU A 138 -17.17 -3.68 9.23
C LEU A 138 -16.68 -2.39 9.91
N LEU A 139 -17.39 -1.89 10.94
CA LEU A 139 -16.95 -0.71 11.68
C LEU A 139 -15.60 -0.94 12.36
N PHE A 140 -15.42 -2.09 13.01
CA PHE A 140 -14.13 -2.45 13.63
C PHE A 140 -13.00 -2.52 12.59
N PHE A 141 -13.23 -3.14 11.44
CA PHE A 141 -12.21 -3.25 10.40
C PHE A 141 -11.91 -1.92 9.71
N LEU A 142 -12.90 -1.05 9.50
CA LEU A 142 -12.66 0.31 8.98
C LEU A 142 -11.83 1.14 9.95
N PHE A 143 -12.09 1.01 11.25
CA PHE A 143 -11.28 1.64 12.28
C PHE A 143 -9.84 1.09 12.28
N ALA A 144 -9.68 -0.23 12.24
CA ALA A 144 -8.37 -0.87 12.16
C ALA A 144 -7.60 -0.45 10.90
N LYS A 145 -8.29 -0.35 9.74
CA LYS A 145 -7.70 0.17 8.50
C LYS A 145 -7.19 1.59 8.68
N LYS A 146 -8.02 2.47 9.26
CA LYS A 146 -7.62 3.86 9.48
C LYS A 146 -6.35 3.93 10.34
N GLN A 147 -6.29 3.18 11.44
CA GLN A 147 -5.09 3.12 12.28
C GLN A 147 -3.86 2.59 11.52
N TYR A 148 -4.05 1.56 10.70
CA TYR A 148 -2.98 0.99 9.88
C TYR A 148 -2.46 2.00 8.84
N ASP A 149 -3.36 2.68 8.13
CA ASP A 149 -3.01 3.67 7.13
C ASP A 149 -2.32 4.89 7.77
N ASP A 150 -2.78 5.34 8.93
CA ASP A 150 -2.16 6.42 9.70
C ASP A 150 -0.73 6.04 10.13
N ALA A 151 -0.54 4.85 10.72
CA ALA A 151 0.78 4.37 11.13
C ALA A 151 1.74 4.24 9.93
N LYS A 152 1.26 3.72 8.81
CA LYS A 152 2.05 3.59 7.58
C LYS A 152 2.50 4.96 7.04
N ASN A 153 1.60 5.95 7.07
CA ASN A 153 1.93 7.30 6.63
C ASN A 153 2.96 7.95 7.56
N SER A 154 2.84 7.76 8.88
CA SER A 154 3.84 8.22 9.84
C SER A 154 5.23 7.63 9.57
N HIS A 155 5.33 6.31 9.34
CA HIS A 155 6.60 5.69 8.98
C HIS A 155 7.18 6.25 7.66
N THR A 156 6.33 6.47 6.65
CA THR A 156 6.78 7.02 5.37
C THR A 156 7.30 8.46 5.51
N ILE A 157 6.77 9.23 6.47
CA ILE A 157 7.27 10.59 6.77
C ILE A 157 8.63 10.49 7.46
N ILE A 158 8.76 9.61 8.45
CA ILE A 158 10.03 9.37 9.17
C ILE A 158 11.14 8.94 8.19
N ASP A 159 10.85 8.01 7.28
CA ASP A 159 11.83 7.55 6.28
C ASP A 159 12.30 8.70 5.38
N LYS A 160 11.41 9.63 5.02
CA LYS A 160 11.77 10.81 4.22
C LYS A 160 12.63 11.79 5.02
N GLU A 161 12.26 12.06 6.27
CA GLU A 161 13.02 12.92 7.17
C GLU A 161 14.43 12.34 7.41
N GLU A 162 14.56 11.02 7.57
CA GLU A 162 15.86 10.36 7.73
C GLU A 162 16.75 10.51 6.48
N ILE A 163 16.16 10.38 5.27
CA ILE A 163 16.89 10.61 4.02
C ILE A 163 17.34 12.08 3.92
N GLU A 164 16.49 13.02 4.30
CA GLU A 164 16.80 14.46 4.28
C GLU A 164 17.94 14.79 5.26
N ILE A 165 17.87 14.30 6.49
CA ILE A 165 18.92 14.48 7.51
C ILE A 165 20.25 13.85 7.04
N ASN A 166 20.21 12.67 6.44
CA ASN A 166 21.42 12.03 5.89
C ASN A 166 22.02 12.82 4.71
N CYS A 167 21.18 13.45 3.88
CA CYS A 167 21.64 14.34 2.82
C CYS A 167 22.32 15.59 3.39
N LEU A 168 21.66 16.28 4.32
CA LEU A 168 22.17 17.49 4.96
C LEU A 168 23.49 17.24 5.71
N SER A 169 23.56 16.16 6.50
CA SER A 169 24.81 15.78 7.19
C SER A 169 25.95 15.44 6.24
N THR A 170 25.65 14.85 5.07
CA THR A 170 26.65 14.61 4.03
C THR A 170 27.15 15.92 3.40
N GLN A 171 26.25 16.88 3.18
CA GLN A 171 26.61 18.22 2.70
C GLN A 171 27.48 18.96 3.72
N GLU A 172 27.10 18.95 5.00
CA GLU A 172 27.90 19.55 6.09
C GLU A 172 29.30 18.95 6.15
N ARG A 173 29.42 17.62 6.11
CA ARG A 173 30.71 16.94 6.11
C ARG A 173 31.55 17.26 4.87
N SER A 174 30.92 17.44 3.71
CA SER A 174 31.61 17.85 2.49
C SER A 174 32.17 19.26 2.59
N LEU A 175 31.41 20.18 3.21
CA LEU A 175 31.81 21.56 3.45
C LEU A 175 32.94 21.62 4.49
N GLU A 176 32.82 20.85 5.58
CA GLU A 176 33.86 20.74 6.60
C GLU A 176 35.17 20.23 6.00
N ASN A 177 35.11 19.17 5.18
CA ASN A 177 36.27 18.66 4.48
C ASN A 177 36.89 19.70 3.54
N PHE A 178 36.07 20.49 2.82
CA PHE A 178 36.55 21.56 1.95
C PHE A 178 37.28 22.65 2.75
N ILE A 179 36.72 23.09 3.88
CA ILE A 179 37.33 24.11 4.74
C ILE A 179 38.68 23.63 5.26
N TYR A 180 38.73 22.44 5.87
CA TYR A 180 39.95 21.97 6.54
C TYR A 180 41.01 21.44 5.59
N THR A 181 40.62 20.77 4.50
CA THR A 181 41.57 20.09 3.61
C THR A 181 42.04 20.98 2.47
N PHE A 182 41.23 21.95 2.05
CA PHE A 182 41.52 22.79 0.89
C PHE A 182 41.69 24.27 1.22
N LEU A 183 40.70 24.86 1.91
CA LEU A 183 40.67 26.32 2.10
C LEU A 183 41.73 26.79 3.10
N LYS A 184 41.82 26.13 4.27
CA LYS A 184 42.76 26.50 5.33
C LYS A 184 44.23 26.37 4.90
N PRO A 185 44.69 25.26 4.28
CA PRO A 185 46.08 25.17 3.82
C PRO A 185 46.41 26.20 2.74
N LYS A 186 45.47 26.53 1.84
CA LYS A 186 45.71 27.55 0.82
C LYS A 186 45.78 28.96 1.38
N LEU A 187 45.01 29.28 2.42
CA LEU A 187 45.10 30.56 3.13
C LEU A 187 46.44 30.70 3.86
N GLU A 188 46.93 29.64 4.50
CA GLU A 188 48.24 29.63 5.16
C GLU A 188 49.39 29.85 4.15
N ILE A 189 49.32 29.21 2.97
CA ILE A 189 50.29 29.44 1.88
C ILE A 189 50.22 30.88 1.35
N LEU A 190 49.01 31.42 1.18
CA LEU A 190 48.81 32.80 0.74
C LEU A 190 49.37 33.80 1.76
N GLU A 191 49.20 33.54 3.05
CA GLU A 191 49.76 34.36 4.14
C GLU A 191 51.30 34.31 4.11
N GLU A 192 51.91 33.15 3.90
CA GLU A 192 53.37 33.03 3.78
C GLU A 192 53.94 33.76 2.55
N ILE A 193 53.24 33.68 1.42
CA ILE A 193 53.62 34.37 0.17
C ILE A 193 53.45 35.89 0.32
N ALA A 194 52.41 36.36 1.01
CA ALA A 194 52.18 37.78 1.24
C ALA A 194 53.28 38.43 2.10
N VAL A 195 53.93 37.68 2.99
CA VAL A 195 55.05 38.16 3.81
C VAL A 195 56.34 38.36 3.00
N LYS A 196 56.49 37.71 1.83
CA LYS A 196 57.73 37.70 1.02
C LYS A 196 57.78 38.75 -0.11
N ASP A 197 56.91 39.76 -0.09
CA ASP A 197 56.73 40.89 -1.06
C ASP A 197 57.72 40.97 -2.24
N THR A 198 57.50 40.11 -3.23
CA THR A 198 58.27 39.97 -4.48
C THR A 198 57.30 39.92 -5.67
N ASP A 199 57.70 40.37 -6.87
CA ASP A 199 56.81 40.39 -8.04
C ASP A 199 56.32 38.98 -8.45
N GLU A 200 57.14 37.95 -8.28
CA GLU A 200 56.79 36.53 -8.49
C GLU A 200 55.75 36.04 -7.46
N SER A 201 55.77 36.58 -6.24
CA SER A 201 54.78 36.30 -5.20
C SER A 201 53.40 36.86 -5.55
N ARG A 202 53.31 37.99 -6.28
CA ARG A 202 52.02 38.58 -6.69
C ARG A 202 51.30 37.74 -7.75
N GLU A 203 52.03 37.17 -8.70
CA GLU A 203 51.45 36.29 -9.72
C GLU A 203 50.99 34.95 -9.13
N THR A 204 51.79 34.39 -8.22
CA THR A 204 51.45 33.16 -7.49
C THR A 204 50.22 33.36 -6.60
N THR A 205 50.11 34.52 -5.93
CA THR A 205 48.93 34.92 -5.14
C THR A 205 47.66 34.99 -5.99
N LYS A 206 47.73 35.61 -7.18
CA LYS A 206 46.59 35.66 -8.11
C LYS A 206 46.14 34.26 -8.55
N ASN A 207 47.07 33.36 -8.84
CA ASN A 207 46.74 31.98 -9.23
C ASN A 207 46.09 31.18 -8.09
N GLN A 208 46.55 31.36 -6.86
CA GLN A 208 45.94 30.72 -5.68
C GLN A 208 44.55 31.26 -5.38
N ILE A 209 44.33 32.58 -5.51
CA ILE A 209 43.00 33.20 -5.38
C ILE A 209 42.03 32.69 -6.46
N SER A 210 42.50 32.61 -7.71
CA SER A 210 41.75 32.02 -8.84
C SER A 210 41.31 30.58 -8.54
N LEU A 211 42.19 29.75 -8.00
CA LEU A 211 41.88 28.37 -7.62
C LEU A 211 40.86 28.28 -6.48
N ILE A 212 40.94 29.18 -5.49
CA ILE A 212 39.96 29.23 -4.39
C ILE A 212 38.58 29.60 -4.90
N ILE A 213 38.48 30.60 -5.79
CA ILE A 213 37.21 31.01 -6.41
C ILE A 213 36.60 29.83 -7.19
N ASN A 214 37.38 29.20 -8.06
CA ASN A 214 36.89 28.15 -8.94
C ASN A 214 36.44 26.88 -8.18
N GLU A 215 37.13 26.51 -7.09
CA GLU A 215 36.68 25.39 -6.25
C GLU A 215 35.52 25.77 -5.30
N SER A 216 35.43 27.03 -4.87
CA SER A 216 34.25 27.52 -4.13
C SER A 216 33.01 27.46 -5.00
N ASP A 217 33.12 27.83 -6.28
CA ASP A 217 32.02 27.75 -7.26
C ASP A 217 31.56 26.30 -7.50
N LYS A 218 32.50 25.35 -7.59
CA LYS A 218 32.17 23.92 -7.73
C LYS A 218 31.45 23.34 -6.51
N ILE A 219 31.84 23.73 -5.29
CA ILE A 219 31.15 23.32 -4.05
C ILE A 219 29.74 23.92 -4.00
N LEU A 220 29.59 25.19 -4.41
CA LEU A 220 28.29 25.87 -4.51
C LEU A 220 27.36 25.24 -5.54
N GLU A 221 27.88 24.79 -6.69
CA GLU A 221 27.08 24.05 -7.68
C GLU A 221 26.71 22.64 -7.21
N LYS A 222 27.56 21.97 -6.44
CA LYS A 222 27.31 20.62 -5.93
C LYS A 222 26.30 20.58 -4.77
N ASN A 223 26.07 21.72 -4.11
CA ASN A 223 25.15 21.88 -2.99
C ASN A 223 23.84 22.62 -3.36
N LYS A 224 23.64 22.97 -4.64
CA LYS A 224 22.35 23.43 -5.19
C LYS A 224 21.49 22.25 -5.63
#